data_AF-A0A0R3R4M2-F1
#
_entry.id   AF-A0A0R3R4M2-F1
#
_cell.length_a   1.000
_cell.length_b   1.000
_cell.length_c   1.000
_cell.angle_alpha   90.00
_cell.angle_beta   90.00
_cell.angle_gamma   90.00
#
_symmetry.space_group_name_H-M   'P 1'
#
loop_
_entity.id
_entity.type
_entity.pdbx_description
1 polymer ?
#
loop_
_entity_poly.entity_id
_entity_poly.type
_entity_poly.pdbx_seq_one_letter_code
_entity_poly.pdbx_strand_id
1 'polypeptide(L)' 'MLAHTILGVDFNESTGEASFLVLDPHYSGDEDLHTIITRGWCSWKMPSFWKQEYFYNLLLPIPPQNVI' A
#
# COMPACT_ATOMS: atom_id res chain seq x y z
N MET A 1 9.15 -13.96 -2.66
CA MET A 1 8.05 -13.71 -1.70
C MET A 1 8.16 -12.25 -1.30
N LEU A 2 7.09 -11.46 -1.40
CA LEU A 2 7.11 -10.00 -1.17
C LEU A 2 6.06 -9.63 -0.12
N ALA A 3 6.32 -8.55 0.62
CA ALA A 3 5.34 -7.91 1.49
C ALA A 3 5.36 -6.39 1.21
N HIS A 4 4.21 -5.74 1.35
CA HIS A 4 4.04 -4.31 1.18
C HIS A 4 3.15 -3.77 2.30
N THR A 5 3.19 -2.46 2.53
CA THR A 5 2.29 -1.80 3.50
C THR A 5 1.24 -1.01 2.75
N ILE A 6 -0.04 -1.30 3.00
CA ILE A 6 -1.16 -0.49 2.50
C ILE A 6 -1.43 0.60 3.53
N LEU A 7 -1.38 1.86 3.10
CA LEU A 7 -1.65 3.04 3.93
C LEU A 7 -3.05 3.61 3.72
N GLY A 8 -3.72 3.24 2.63
CA GLY A 8 -5.04 3.76 2.28
C GLY A 8 -5.66 3.04 1.10
N VAL A 9 -6.98 3.20 0.96
CA VAL A 9 -7.79 2.66 -0.13
C VAL A 9 -8.64 3.80 -0.66
N ASP A 10 -8.69 3.93 -1.98
CA ASP A 10 -9.65 4.77 -2.70
C ASP A 10 -10.54 3.82 -3.51
N PHE A 11 -11.85 3.91 -3.30
CA PHE A 11 -12.82 2.99 -3.88
C PHE A 11 -14.09 3.73 -4.26
N ASN A 12 -14.48 3.61 -5.53
CA ASN A 12 -15.73 4.11 -6.04
C ASN A 12 -16.79 2.99 -6.04
N GLU A 13 -17.75 3.06 -5.12
CA GLU A 13 -18.79 2.04 -4.98
C GLU A 13 -19.71 1.93 -6.21
N SER A 14 -19.84 2.99 -7.00
CA SER A 14 -20.73 3.01 -8.18
C SER A 14 -20.08 2.38 -9.42
N THR A 15 -18.77 2.54 -9.61
CA THR A 15 -18.03 2.03 -10.77
C THR A 15 -17.25 0.76 -10.47
N GLY A 16 -16.95 0.49 -9.20
CA GLY A 16 -16.07 -0.58 -8.76
C GLY A 16 -14.57 -0.27 -8.95
N GLU A 17 -14.22 0.94 -9.37
CA GLU A 17 -12.83 1.36 -9.51
C GLU A 17 -12.17 1.47 -8.13
N ALA A 18 -10.95 0.94 -8.02
CA ALA A 18 -10.19 0.91 -6.79
C ALA A 18 -8.74 1.31 -7.03
N SER A 19 -8.13 1.95 -6.04
CA SER A 19 -6.68 2.11 -5.96
C SER A 19 -6.20 1.99 -4.51
N PHE A 20 -4.93 1.62 -4.34
CA PHE A 20 -4.31 1.35 -3.05
C PHE A 20 -3.10 2.27 -2.86
N LEU A 21 -3.05 3.01 -1.75
CA LEU A 21 -1.85 3.76 -1.38
C LEU A 21 -0.85 2.78 -0.76
N VAL A 22 0.24 2.51 -1.47
CA VAL A 22 1.24 1.49 -1.08
C VAL A 22 2.55 2.15 -0.70
N LEU A 23 3.09 1.75 0.44
CA LEU A 23 4.48 1.97 0.85
C LEU A 23 5.28 0.68 0.64
N ASP A 24 6.28 0.77 -0.23
CA ASP A 24 7.12 -0.34 -0.65
C ASP A 24 8.38 -0.44 0.24
N PRO A 25 8.52 -1.52 1.04
CA PRO A 25 9.65 -1.67 1.96
C PRO A 25 10.96 -2.05 1.26
N HIS A 26 10.95 -2.27 -0.06
CA HIS A 26 12.15 -2.66 -0.81
C HIS A 26 12.96 -1.46 -1.30
N TYR A 27 12.56 -0.22 -0.99
CA TYR A 27 13.38 0.95 -1.24
C TYR A 27 14.68 0.87 -0.44
N SER A 28 15.81 0.89 -1.14
CA SER A 28 17.14 0.78 -0.55
C SER A 28 18.03 2.01 -0.80
N GLY A 29 17.43 3.13 -1.20
CA GLY A 29 18.14 4.40 -1.38
C GLY A 29 18.24 5.20 -0.08
N ASP A 30 18.81 6.40 -0.18
CA ASP A 30 18.91 7.35 0.93
C ASP A 30 17.53 7.90 1.34
N GLU A 31 17.45 8.64 2.44
CA GLU A 31 16.21 9.28 2.92
C GLU A 31 15.80 10.50 2.06
N ASP A 32 15.67 10.31 0.75
CA ASP A 32 15.27 11.34 -0.20
C ASP A 32 13.78 11.25 -0.52
N LEU A 33 13.00 12.15 0.10
CA LEU A 33 11.54 12.20 -0.06
C LEU A 33 11.14 12.38 -1.53
N HIS A 34 11.90 13.17 -2.28
CA HIS A 34 11.63 13.41 -3.69
C HIS A 34 11.70 12.11 -4.50
N THR A 35 12.73 11.30 -4.30
CA THR A 35 12.91 9.99 -4.91
C THR A 35 11.82 9.02 -4.47
N ILE A 36 11.50 8.97 -3.19
CA ILE A 36 10.45 8.08 -2.65
C ILE A 36 9.11 8.32 -3.36
N ILE A 37 8.73 9.58 -3.54
CA ILE A 37 7.47 9.95 -4.18
C ILE A 37 7.56 9.76 -5.70
N THR A 38 8.56 10.36 -6.35
CA THR A 38 8.62 10.40 -7.83
C THR A 38 8.93 9.06 -8.49
N ARG A 39 9.65 8.18 -7.79
CA ARG A 39 9.90 6.80 -8.27
C ARG A 39 8.82 5.82 -7.84
N GLY A 40 7.82 6.27 -7.08
CA GLY A 40 6.65 5.48 -6.73
C GLY A 40 6.86 4.42 -5.64
N TRP A 41 7.82 4.65 -4.74
CA TRP A 41 8.02 3.82 -3.54
C TRP A 41 6.94 4.08 -2.47
N CYS A 42 6.36 5.29 -2.48
CA CYS A 42 5.12 5.60 -1.78
C CYS A 42 4.15 6.25 -2.78
N SER A 43 3.20 5.48 -3.32
CA SER A 43 2.25 5.98 -4.32
C SER A 43 0.96 5.19 -4.39
N TRP A 44 -0.05 5.77 -5.03
CA TRP A 44 -1.26 5.05 -5.43
C TRP A 44 -0.95 4.01 -6.50
N LYS A 45 -1.54 2.81 -6.35
CA LYS A 45 -1.38 1.67 -7.24
C LYS A 45 -2.76 1.16 -7.68
N MET A 46 -2.90 0.82 -8.95
CA MET A 46 -4.09 0.15 -9.49
C MET A 46 -4.17 -1.30 -9.01
N PRO A 47 -5.34 -1.98 -9.10
CA PRO A 47 -5.49 -3.36 -8.63
C PRO A 47 -4.56 -4.35 -9.33
N SER A 48 -4.17 -4.05 -10.58
CA SER A 48 -3.18 -4.81 -11.37
C SER A 48 -1.78 -4.86 -10.76
N PHE A 49 -1.50 -4.08 -9.72
CA PHE A 49 -0.27 -4.18 -8.94
C PHE A 49 -0.17 -5.53 -8.20
N TRP A 50 -1.29 -6.07 -7.75
CA TRP A 50 -1.34 -7.38 -7.09
C TRP A 50 -1.45 -8.49 -8.13
N LYS A 51 -0.59 -9.50 -8.03
CA LYS A 51 -0.53 -10.62 -8.98
C LYS A 51 -1.70 -11.57 -8.78
N GLN A 52 -2.52 -11.74 -9.80
CA GLN A 52 -3.76 -12.50 -9.72
C GLN A 52 -3.55 -14.01 -9.42
N GLU A 53 -2.37 -14.55 -9.73
CA GLU A 53 -2.09 -15.99 -9.59
C GLU A 53 -1.82 -16.42 -8.14
N TYR A 54 -1.72 -15.46 -7.21
CA TYR A 54 -1.32 -15.71 -5.83
C TYR A 54 -2.40 -15.25 -4.85
N PHE A 55 -2.50 -15.95 -3.71
CA PHE A 55 -3.29 -15.50 -2.58
C PHE A 55 -2.50 -14.47 -1.76
N TYR A 56 -3.22 -13.57 -1.08
CA TYR A 56 -2.65 -12.55 -0.22
C TYR A 56 -3.28 -12.61 1.17
N ASN A 57 -2.45 -12.44 2.19
CA ASN A 57 -2.91 -12.28 3.57
C ASN A 57 -2.79 -10.80 3.95
N LEU A 58 -3.78 -10.28 4.68
CA LEU A 58 -3.75 -8.93 5.24
C LEU A 58 -3.72 -9.02 6.76
N LEU A 59 -2.72 -8.40 7.37
CA LEU A 59 -2.68 -8.17 8.80
C LEU A 59 -3.26 -6.78 9.07
N LEU A 60 -4.29 -6.70 9.90
CA LEU A 60 -4.94 -5.46 10.30
C LEU A 60 -4.62 -5.19 11.77
N PRO A 61 -3.69 -4.28 12.08
CA PRO A 61 -3.39 -3.93 13.46
C PRO A 61 -4.62 -3.34 14.14
N ILE A 62 -4.96 -3.87 15.32
CA ILE A 62 -6.06 -3.35 16.15
C ILE A 62 -5.43 -2.52 17.26
N PRO A 63 -5.65 -1.19 17.31
CA PRO A 63 -5.15 -0.38 18.39
C PRO A 63 -5.83 -0.78 19.72
N PRO A 64 -5.10 -0.76 20.84
CA PRO A 64 -5.69 -1.01 22.16
C PRO A 64 -6.74 0.07 22.50
N GLN A 65 -7.77 -0.32 23.24
CA GLN A 65 -8.79 0.60 23.75
C GLN A 65 -8.36 1.17 25.11
N ASN A 66 -8.77 2.41 25.41
CA ASN A 66 -8.54 3.09 26.69
C ASN A 66 -7.06 3.35 27.05
N VAL A 67 -6.21 3.56 26.07
CA VAL A 67 -4.85 4.11 26.29
C VAL A 67 -4.96 5.64 26.34
N ILE A 68 -4.44 6.23 27.41
CA ILE A 68 -4.33 7.70 27.61
C ILE A 68 -3.02 8.20 27.01
#